data_AF-L1N217-F1
#
_entry.id   AF-L1N217-F1
#
_cell.length_a   1.000
_cell.length_b   1.000
_cell.length_c   1.000
_cell.angle_alpha   90.00
_cell.angle_beta   90.00
_cell.angle_gamma   90.00
#
_symmetry.space_group_name_H-M   'P 1'
#
loop_
_entity.id
_entity.type
_entity.pdbx_description
1 polymer ?
#
loop_
_entity_poly.entity_id
_entity_poly.type
_entity_poly.pdbx_seq_one_letter_code
_entity_poly.pdbx_strand_id
1 'polypeptide(L)'
;MWCKFFYAVLFFFSLQLFSCRDIPVNKDDLLGDDFRLFQGTVAWNLAKAVEDQDVTEIKRQVLSLKVPVDYKEEKFGGTLLMIAVRTNKLRSVKALLQLGANPNEPNDTLRNLGRNAVLFASEFNEPSPKILQLLLDY
;
A
#
# COMPACT_ATOMS: atom_id res chain seq x y z
N MET A 1 16.48 -36.75 25.84
CA MET A 1 16.69 -35.29 26.03
C MET A 1 16.70 -34.47 24.74
N TRP A 2 16.78 -35.08 23.55
CA TRP A 2 16.78 -34.36 22.27
C TRP A 2 15.41 -33.83 21.79
N CYS A 3 14.29 -34.45 22.18
CA CYS A 3 12.96 -34.02 21.72
C CYS A 3 12.54 -32.64 22.26
N LYS A 4 12.99 -32.23 23.46
CA LYS A 4 12.68 -30.88 24.00
C LYS A 4 13.48 -29.79 23.29
N PHE A 5 14.67 -30.12 22.78
CA PHE A 5 15.51 -29.21 22.02
C PHE A 5 14.95 -28.95 20.61
N PHE A 6 14.38 -29.98 19.97
CA PHE A 6 13.73 -29.86 18.66
C PHE A 6 12.48 -28.96 18.70
N TYR A 7 11.66 -29.07 19.75
CA TYR A 7 10.49 -28.20 19.92
C TYR A 7 10.88 -26.73 20.20
N ALA A 8 11.99 -26.50 20.92
CA ALA A 8 12.48 -25.15 21.17
C ALA A 8 13.04 -24.48 19.90
N VAL A 9 13.70 -25.24 19.02
CA VAL A 9 14.18 -24.75 17.71
C VAL A 9 13.02 -24.45 16.76
N LEU A 10 11.98 -25.30 16.72
CA LEU A 10 10.75 -25.04 15.95
C LEU A 10 9.97 -23.81 16.45
N PHE A 11 9.99 -23.55 17.76
CA PHE A 11 9.38 -22.35 18.37
C PHE A 11 10.18 -21.07 18.12
N PHE A 12 11.51 -21.16 17.99
CA PHE A 12 12.35 -20.03 17.57
C PHE A 12 12.25 -19.76 16.06
N PHE A 13 12.04 -20.79 15.23
CA PHE A 13 11.81 -20.63 13.79
C PHE A 13 10.42 -20.04 13.48
N SER A 14 9.41 -20.31 14.31
CA SER A 14 8.07 -19.71 14.15
C SER A 14 8.02 -18.23 14.54
N LEU A 15 8.91 -17.77 15.42
CA LEU A 15 9.07 -16.35 15.78
C LEU A 15 9.74 -15.51 14.68
N GLN A 16 10.30 -16.13 13.62
CA GLN A 16 10.87 -15.43 12.47
C GLN A 16 9.83 -15.06 11.39
N LEU A 17 8.55 -15.39 11.58
CA LEU A 17 7.51 -15.19 10.55
C LEU A 17 6.72 -13.88 10.69
N PHE A 18 6.92 -13.11 11.75
CA PHE A 18 6.37 -11.76 11.82
C PHE A 18 7.32 -10.80 11.12
N SER A 19 6.97 -10.40 9.89
CA SER A 19 7.66 -9.28 9.24
C SER A 19 7.63 -8.08 10.19
N CYS A 20 8.74 -7.35 10.35
CA CYS A 20 8.80 -6.18 11.24
C CYS A 20 7.67 -5.16 10.97
N ARG A 21 7.14 -5.12 9.74
CA ARG A 21 6.02 -4.27 9.34
C ARG A 21 4.65 -4.66 9.95
N ASP A 22 4.51 -5.88 10.49
CA ASP A 22 3.29 -6.32 11.17
C ASP A 22 3.27 -5.93 12.66
N ILE A 23 4.36 -5.35 13.19
CA ILE A 23 4.38 -4.75 14.54
C ILE A 23 3.40 -3.56 14.54
N PRO A 24 2.43 -3.50 15.47
CA PRO A 24 1.50 -2.37 15.56
C PRO A 24 2.24 -1.04 15.72
N VAL A 25 1.87 -0.06 14.91
CA VAL A 25 2.46 1.29 14.97
C VAL A 25 1.42 2.33 15.39
N ASN A 26 1.88 3.37 16.09
CA ASN A 26 1.09 4.58 16.27
C ASN A 26 1.04 5.33 14.93
N LYS A 27 -0.17 5.60 14.43
CA LYS A 27 -0.38 6.27 13.14
C LYS A 27 -0.15 7.79 13.22
N ASP A 28 -0.16 8.39 14.41
CA ASP A 28 -0.01 9.84 14.61
C ASP A 28 1.33 10.38 14.08
N ASP A 29 2.38 9.56 14.14
CA ASP A 29 3.72 9.92 13.70
C ASP A 29 3.99 9.62 12.21
N LEU A 30 3.05 8.95 11.52
CA LEU A 30 3.24 8.51 10.14
C LEU A 30 3.00 9.65 9.12
N LEU A 31 3.81 9.66 8.08
CA LEU A 31 3.64 10.53 6.91
C LEU A 31 2.72 9.87 5.87
N GLY A 32 2.19 10.68 4.94
CA GLY A 32 1.19 10.24 3.96
C GLY A 32 1.67 9.27 2.88
N ASP A 33 2.93 8.87 2.87
CA ASP A 33 3.52 7.85 1.98
C ASP A 33 3.83 6.52 2.70
N ASP A 34 3.44 6.40 3.97
CA ASP A 34 3.68 5.19 4.75
C ASP A 34 2.54 4.16 4.57
N PHE A 35 2.87 2.98 4.06
CA PHE A 35 1.90 1.91 3.86
C PHE A 35 1.23 1.43 5.16
N ARG A 36 1.89 1.60 6.31
CA ARG A 36 1.35 1.20 7.63
C ARG A 36 0.12 2.01 8.05
N LEU A 37 -0.21 3.09 7.34
CA LEU A 37 -1.52 3.76 7.50
C LEU A 37 -2.70 2.79 7.31
N PHE A 38 -2.52 1.74 6.52
CA PHE A 38 -3.52 0.69 6.27
C PHE A 38 -3.51 -0.43 7.31
N GLN A 39 -2.60 -0.43 8.29
CA GLN A 39 -2.52 -1.47 9.31
C GLN A 39 -3.84 -1.58 10.08
N GLY A 40 -4.28 -2.82 10.30
CA GLY A 40 -5.55 -3.14 10.96
C GLY A 40 -6.80 -2.97 10.09
N THR A 41 -6.65 -2.58 8.82
CA THR A 41 -7.79 -2.44 7.88
C THR A 41 -7.94 -3.66 6.97
N VAL A 42 -9.08 -3.77 6.31
CA VAL A 42 -9.33 -4.79 5.26
C VAL A 42 -8.34 -4.69 4.09
N ALA A 43 -7.75 -3.51 3.87
CA ALA A 43 -6.79 -3.25 2.82
C ALA A 43 -5.33 -3.45 3.26
N TRP A 44 -5.05 -3.89 4.49
CA TRP A 44 -3.67 -4.04 4.98
C TRP A 44 -2.83 -5.00 4.11
N ASN A 45 -3.37 -6.15 3.75
CA ASN A 45 -2.64 -7.11 2.91
C ASN A 45 -2.46 -6.60 1.47
N LEU A 46 -3.44 -5.85 0.95
CA LEU A 46 -3.29 -5.14 -0.33
C LEU A 46 -2.18 -4.08 -0.26
N ALA A 47 -2.10 -3.32 0.84
CA ALA A 47 -1.06 -2.32 1.06
C ALA A 47 0.34 -2.95 1.05
N LYS A 48 0.54 -4.07 1.76
CA LYS A 48 1.80 -4.82 1.74
C LYS A 48 2.17 -5.29 0.32
N ALA A 49 1.20 -5.82 -0.42
CA ALA A 49 1.42 -6.25 -1.80
C ALA A 49 1.80 -5.09 -2.73
N VAL A 50 1.18 -3.92 -2.55
CA VAL A 50 1.52 -2.69 -3.29
C VAL A 50 2.93 -2.21 -2.94
N GLU A 51 3.29 -2.22 -1.65
CA GLU A 51 4.64 -1.86 -1.16
C GLU A 51 5.72 -2.76 -1.77
N ASP A 52 5.47 -4.07 -1.80
CA ASP A 52 6.37 -5.11 -2.31
C ASP A 52 6.37 -5.20 -3.86
N GLN A 53 5.46 -4.49 -4.53
CA GLN A 53 5.19 -4.62 -5.97
C GLN A 53 4.81 -6.04 -6.41
N ASP A 54 4.13 -6.79 -5.54
CA ASP A 54 3.57 -8.10 -5.83
C ASP A 54 2.24 -7.96 -6.58
N VAL A 55 2.34 -7.87 -7.90
CA VAL A 55 1.19 -7.71 -8.81
C VAL A 55 0.22 -8.90 -8.71
N THR A 56 0.71 -10.11 -8.42
CA THR A 56 -0.13 -11.30 -8.30
C THR A 56 -1.00 -11.18 -7.06
N GLU A 57 -0.41 -10.79 -5.94
CA GLU A 57 -1.15 -10.60 -4.68
C GLU A 57 -2.09 -9.40 -4.75
N ILE A 58 -1.67 -8.29 -5.39
CA ILE A 58 -2.56 -7.13 -5.65
C ILE A 58 -3.83 -7.59 -6.39
N LYS A 59 -3.67 -8.34 -7.47
CA LYS A 59 -4.81 -8.87 -8.24
C LYS A 59 -5.67 -9.81 -7.40
N ARG A 60 -5.06 -10.68 -6.59
CA ARG A 60 -5.80 -11.60 -5.72
C ARG A 60 -6.64 -10.85 -4.68
N GLN A 61 -6.08 -9.84 -4.04
CA GLN A 61 -6.76 -9.02 -3.03
C GLN A 61 -7.97 -8.28 -3.64
N VAL A 62 -7.79 -7.64 -4.80
CA VAL A 62 -8.87 -6.86 -5.43
C VAL A 62 -9.91 -7.75 -6.11
N LEU A 63 -9.48 -8.71 -6.93
CA LEU A 63 -10.40 -9.50 -7.76
C LEU A 63 -11.07 -10.65 -7.00
N SER A 64 -10.32 -11.36 -6.16
CA SER A 64 -10.82 -12.54 -5.46
C SER A 64 -11.36 -12.19 -4.08
N LEU A 65 -10.63 -11.38 -3.30
CA LEU A 65 -11.06 -10.98 -1.95
C LEU A 65 -11.93 -9.73 -1.92
N LYS A 66 -12.13 -9.07 -3.08
CA LYS A 66 -13.01 -7.90 -3.23
C LYS A 66 -12.64 -6.73 -2.31
N VAL A 67 -11.35 -6.61 -1.97
CA VAL A 67 -10.85 -5.40 -1.29
C VAL A 67 -11.06 -4.21 -2.23
N PRO A 68 -11.72 -3.13 -1.78
CA PRO A 68 -11.93 -1.94 -2.62
C PRO A 68 -10.59 -1.37 -3.09
N VAL A 69 -10.42 -1.20 -4.40
CA VAL A 69 -9.14 -0.74 -4.98
C VAL A 69 -8.81 0.71 -4.57
N ASP A 70 -9.83 1.55 -4.43
CA ASP A 70 -9.74 2.94 -3.97
C ASP A 70 -10.04 3.09 -2.47
N TYR A 71 -9.76 2.06 -1.67
CA TYR A 71 -9.83 2.17 -0.20
C TYR A 71 -8.96 3.33 0.28
N LYS A 72 -9.54 4.21 1.11
CA LYS A 72 -8.86 5.37 1.69
C LYS A 72 -8.43 5.08 3.12
N GLU A 73 -7.18 5.36 3.44
CA GLU A 73 -6.74 5.34 4.84
C GLU A 73 -7.32 6.53 5.63
N GLU A 74 -7.39 6.38 6.94
CA GLU A 74 -8.20 7.25 7.81
C GLU A 74 -7.57 8.62 8.08
N LYS A 75 -6.25 8.73 8.10
CA LYS A 75 -5.54 9.92 8.57
C LYS A 75 -5.52 11.04 7.52
N PHE A 76 -5.23 10.69 6.27
CA PHE A 76 -5.09 11.64 5.17
C PHE A 76 -6.11 11.41 4.03
N GLY A 77 -6.89 10.34 4.07
CA GLY A 77 -7.79 9.94 2.99
C GLY A 77 -7.04 9.39 1.76
N GLY A 78 -5.77 9.01 1.89
CA GLY A 78 -4.94 8.55 0.78
C GLY A 78 -5.36 7.17 0.27
N THR A 79 -5.40 7.00 -1.05
CA THR A 79 -5.56 5.67 -1.67
C THR A 79 -4.20 4.98 -1.85
N LEU A 80 -4.21 3.67 -2.06
CA LEU A 80 -2.98 2.95 -2.38
C LEU A 80 -2.35 3.38 -3.71
N LEU A 81 -3.15 3.87 -4.66
CA LEU A 81 -2.61 4.45 -5.90
C LEU A 81 -1.77 5.71 -5.59
N MET A 82 -2.27 6.60 -4.73
CA MET A 82 -1.52 7.81 -4.33
C MET A 82 -0.19 7.47 -3.65
N ILE A 83 -0.21 6.52 -2.71
CA ILE A 83 1.00 6.12 -1.99
C ILE A 83 1.98 5.41 -2.93
N ALA A 84 1.49 4.55 -3.82
CA ALA A 84 2.31 3.90 -4.84
C ALA A 84 2.98 4.91 -5.79
N VAL A 85 2.30 5.99 -6.15
CA VAL A 85 2.88 7.11 -6.92
C VAL A 85 3.99 7.78 -6.13
N ARG A 86 3.71 8.23 -4.91
CA ARG A 86 4.69 8.93 -4.05
C ARG A 86 5.94 8.09 -3.77
N THR A 87 5.78 6.78 -3.66
CA THR A 87 6.87 5.83 -3.40
C THR A 87 7.44 5.18 -4.68
N ASN A 88 7.09 5.72 -5.85
CA ASN A 88 7.58 5.34 -7.18
C ASN A 88 7.44 3.83 -7.51
N LYS A 89 6.34 3.21 -7.06
CA LYS A 89 6.03 1.77 -7.23
C LYS A 89 5.38 1.51 -8.58
N LEU A 90 6.11 1.72 -9.67
CA LEU A 90 5.59 1.68 -11.05
C LEU A 90 4.76 0.41 -11.37
N ARG A 91 5.20 -0.78 -10.94
CA ARG A 91 4.44 -2.02 -11.23
C ARG A 91 3.11 -2.05 -10.50
N SER A 92 3.09 -1.58 -9.25
CA SER A 92 1.86 -1.49 -8.46
C SER A 92 0.93 -0.42 -9.01
N VAL A 93 1.44 0.76 -9.39
CA VAL A 93 0.65 1.81 -10.06
C VAL A 93 -0.06 1.23 -11.28
N LYS A 94 0.69 0.56 -12.17
CA LYS A 94 0.09 -0.09 -13.35
C LYS A 94 -0.97 -1.12 -13.00
N ALA A 95 -0.70 -1.97 -11.99
CA ALA A 95 -1.64 -3.00 -11.58
C ALA A 95 -2.93 -2.42 -11.00
N LEU A 96 -2.82 -1.41 -10.13
CA LEU A 96 -3.96 -0.73 -9.52
C LEU A 96 -4.84 -0.03 -10.57
N LEU A 97 -4.24 0.68 -11.53
CA LEU A 97 -4.96 1.31 -12.64
C LEU A 97 -5.70 0.27 -13.51
N GLN A 98 -5.04 -0.84 -13.86
CA GLN A 98 -5.68 -1.95 -14.58
C GLN A 98 -6.84 -2.61 -13.82
N LEU A 99 -6.85 -2.47 -12.50
CA LEU A 99 -7.91 -2.97 -11.62
C LEU A 99 -9.01 -1.92 -11.37
N GLY A 100 -8.94 -0.77 -12.03
CA GLY A 100 -9.96 0.29 -11.97
C GLY A 100 -9.74 1.31 -10.86
N ALA A 101 -8.53 1.40 -10.28
CA ALA A 101 -8.21 2.51 -9.38
C ALA A 101 -8.34 3.84 -10.11
N ASN A 102 -9.09 4.79 -9.54
CA ASN A 102 -9.31 6.08 -10.15
C ASN A 102 -8.12 7.04 -9.87
N PRO A 103 -7.32 7.44 -10.89
CA PRO A 103 -6.19 8.35 -10.68
C PRO A 103 -6.62 9.75 -10.23
N ASN A 104 -7.88 10.11 -10.47
CA ASN A 104 -8.47 11.39 -10.10
C ASN A 104 -9.25 11.34 -8.78
N GLU A 105 -9.28 10.20 -8.09
CA GLU A 105 -9.93 10.10 -6.78
C GLU A 105 -9.26 11.07 -5.80
N PRO A 106 -9.98 12.04 -5.23
CA PRO A 106 -9.37 12.98 -4.30
C PRO A 106 -9.14 12.29 -2.95
N ASN A 107 -8.07 12.67 -2.27
CA ASN A 107 -7.94 12.44 -0.84
C ASN A 107 -8.95 13.31 -0.07
N ASP A 108 -8.80 13.44 1.25
CA ASP A 108 -9.70 14.31 2.02
C ASP A 108 -9.66 15.78 1.53
N THR A 109 -10.83 16.27 1.09
CA THR A 109 -11.02 17.64 0.58
C THR A 109 -11.01 18.70 1.67
N LEU A 110 -11.24 18.32 2.94
CA LEU A 110 -11.28 19.27 4.06
C LEU A 110 -9.90 19.54 4.64
N ARG A 111 -9.04 18.51 4.73
CA ARG A 111 -7.73 18.61 5.39
C ARG A 111 -6.56 18.59 4.43
N ASN A 112 -6.70 17.95 3.27
CA ASN A 112 -5.58 17.65 2.36
C ASN A 112 -5.77 18.20 0.95
N LEU A 113 -6.60 19.25 0.82
CA LEU A 113 -6.83 20.02 -0.41
C LEU A 113 -7.41 19.18 -1.58
N GLY A 114 -7.91 17.97 -1.32
CA GLY A 114 -8.48 17.12 -2.36
C GLY A 114 -7.47 16.69 -3.43
N ARG A 115 -6.19 16.52 -3.06
CA ARG A 115 -5.15 16.05 -3.98
C ARG A 115 -5.43 14.62 -4.42
N ASN A 116 -5.01 14.28 -5.64
CA ASN A 116 -5.16 12.94 -6.21
C ASN A 116 -3.82 12.40 -6.73
N ALA A 117 -3.83 11.20 -7.31
CA ALA A 117 -2.61 10.54 -7.76
C ALA A 117 -1.89 11.33 -8.87
N VAL A 118 -2.63 11.95 -9.79
CA VAL A 118 -2.08 12.79 -10.88
C VAL A 118 -1.38 14.02 -10.31
N LEU A 119 -2.01 14.70 -9.35
CA LEU A 119 -1.44 15.88 -8.70
C LEU A 119 -0.16 15.54 -7.92
N PHE A 120 -0.14 14.42 -7.19
CA PHE A 120 1.09 13.98 -6.53
C PHE A 120 2.21 13.64 -7.51
N ALA A 121 1.91 12.98 -8.64
CA ALA A 121 2.90 12.71 -9.67
C ALA A 121 3.47 13.98 -10.33
N SER A 122 2.75 15.11 -10.26
CA SER A 122 3.15 16.38 -10.84
C SER A 122 3.91 17.28 -9.86
N GLU A 123 3.66 17.14 -8.55
CA GLU A 123 4.21 18.01 -7.50
C GLU A 123 5.58 17.54 -7.01
N PHE A 124 5.79 16.23 -6.94
CA PHE A 124 7.01 15.66 -6.38
C PHE A 124 8.02 15.32 -7.49
N ASN A 125 9.31 15.49 -7.18
CA ASN A 125 10.40 15.11 -8.08
C ASN A 125 10.68 13.59 -8.08
N GLU A 126 10.23 12.88 -7.04
CA GLU A 126 10.51 11.45 -6.84
C GLU A 126 9.71 10.51 -7.77
N PRO A 127 8.40 10.72 -8.00
CA PRO A 127 7.66 9.94 -8.99
C PRO A 127 8.27 10.10 -10.38
N SER A 128 8.57 8.99 -11.04
CA SER A 128 9.14 9.07 -12.39
C SER A 128 8.16 9.71 -13.39
N PRO A 129 8.63 10.46 -14.41
CA PRO A 129 7.76 10.97 -15.48
C PRO A 129 6.92 9.88 -16.17
N LYS A 130 7.41 8.64 -16.14
CA LYS A 130 6.70 7.46 -16.63
C LYS A 130 5.44 7.13 -15.82
N ILE A 131 5.45 7.36 -14.50
CA ILE A 131 4.25 7.22 -13.66
C ILE A 131 3.24 8.30 -14.02
N LEU A 132 3.67 9.56 -14.17
CA LEU A 132 2.77 10.64 -14.59
C LEU A 132 2.14 10.32 -15.96
N GLN A 133 2.95 9.94 -16.95
CA GLN A 133 2.45 9.54 -18.26
C GLN A 133 1.42 8.40 -18.16
N LEU A 134 1.73 7.37 -17.38
CA LEU A 134 0.84 6.23 -17.17
C LEU A 134 -0.49 6.63 -16.51
N LEU A 135 -0.49 7.58 -15.57
CA LEU A 135 -1.72 8.06 -14.94
C LEU A 135 -2.60 8.86 -15.92
N LEU A 136 -1.99 9.58 -16.87
CA LEU A 136 -2.71 10.36 -17.88
C LEU A 136 -3.34 9.49 -18.98
N ASP A 137 -2.94 8.23 -19.09
CA ASP A 137 -3.52 7.26 -20.02
C ASP A 137 -4.83 6.61 -19.50
N TYR A 138 -5.23 6.89 -18.24
CA TYR A 138 -6.41 6.34 -17.55
C TYR A 138 -7.36 7.46 -17.09
#